data_AF-A0A939AF96-F1
#
_entry.id   AF-A0A939AF96-F1
#
_cell.length_a   1.000
_cell.length_b   1.000
_cell.length_c   1.000
_cell.angle_alpha   90.00
_cell.angle_beta   90.00
_cell.angle_gamma   90.00
#
_symmetry.space_group_name_H-M   'P 1'
#
loop_
_entity.id
_entity.type
_entity.pdbx_description
1 polymer ?
#
loop_
_entity_poly.entity_id
_entity_poly.type
_entity_poly.pdbx_seq_one_letter_code
_entity_poly.pdbx_strand_id
1 'polypeptide(L)'
;YYYPPYPVYPQPPQYTYKTQVTIATDPPGTALYANEQYIGMSPLEYTALWNPYVDRIEIRAERSGYTTNRRMVTPQDRNIFIVLQPRW
;
A
#
# COMPACT_ATOMS: atom_id res chain seq x y z
N TYR A 1 37.61 31.74 -3.57
CA TYR A 1 36.14 31.60 -3.70
C TYR A 1 35.76 30.22 -3.19
N TYR A 2 35.11 30.15 -2.02
CA TYR A 2 34.59 28.90 -1.46
C TYR A 2 33.13 28.74 -1.93
N TYR A 3 32.86 27.72 -2.73
CA TYR A 3 31.48 27.37 -3.08
C TYR A 3 30.87 26.58 -1.91
N PRO A 4 29.68 26.95 -1.42
CA PRO A 4 29.01 26.13 -0.42
C PRO A 4 28.68 24.75 -1.03
N PRO A 5 28.72 23.67 -0.23
CA PRO A 5 28.32 22.37 -0.70
C PRO A 5 26.87 22.44 -1.21
N TYR A 6 26.61 21.82 -2.35
CA TYR A 6 25.25 21.70 -2.88
C TYR A 6 24.35 21.04 -1.83
N PRO A 7 23.11 21.54 -1.63
CA PRO A 7 22.16 20.86 -0.78
C PRO A 7 21.92 19.45 -1.32
N VAL A 8 22.10 18.44 -0.46
CA VAL A 8 21.80 17.05 -0.78
C VAL A 8 20.27 16.94 -0.84
N TYR A 9 19.70 17.07 -2.03
CA TYR A 9 18.29 16.77 -2.23
C TYR A 9 18.09 15.27 -1.94
N PRO A 10 17.08 14.89 -1.14
CA PRO A 10 16.71 13.49 -1.03
C PRO A 10 16.40 12.99 -2.44
N GLN A 11 17.16 11.99 -2.91
CA GLN A 11 16.90 11.41 -4.22
C GLN A 11 15.51 10.76 -4.21
N PRO A 12 14.70 10.91 -5.27
CA PRO A 12 13.42 10.23 -5.34
C PRO A 12 13.64 8.71 -5.23
N PRO A 13 12.76 7.98 -4.52
CA PRO A 13 12.90 6.54 -4.34
C PRO A 13 13.03 5.85 -5.70
N GLN A 14 14.13 5.12 -5.89
CA GLN A 14 14.40 4.37 -7.10
C GLN A 14 13.65 3.04 -7.02
N TYR A 15 12.46 2.98 -7.62
CA TYR A 15 11.71 1.72 -7.74
C TYR A 15 12.37 0.83 -8.79
N THR A 16 12.69 -0.40 -8.42
CA THR A 16 13.41 -1.37 -9.27
C THR A 16 12.44 -2.21 -10.10
N TYR A 17 11.24 -2.50 -9.59
CA TYR A 17 10.23 -3.25 -10.31
C TYR A 17 8.82 -2.98 -9.79
N LYS A 18 7.80 -3.37 -10.57
CA LYS A 18 6.38 -3.16 -10.25
C LYS A 18 5.64 -4.49 -10.24
N THR A 19 4.54 -4.55 -9.49
CA THR A 19 3.67 -5.72 -9.45
C THR A 19 2.21 -5.28 -9.43
N GLN A 20 1.37 -5.97 -10.20
CA GLN A 20 -0.08 -5.82 -10.11
C GLN A 20 -0.62 -6.73 -9.02
N VAL A 21 -1.39 -6.15 -8.11
CA VAL A 21 -2.06 -6.84 -7.00
C VAL A 21 -3.54 -6.51 -7.05
N THR A 22 -4.39 -7.53 -7.18
CA THR A 22 -5.83 -7.40 -7.05
C THR A 22 -6.23 -7.52 -5.58
N ILE A 23 -6.88 -6.49 -5.05
CA ILE A 23 -7.30 -6.37 -3.66
C ILE A 23 -8.81 -6.38 -3.62
N ALA A 24 -9.40 -7.42 -3.01
CA ALA A 24 -10.82 -7.49 -2.74
C ALA A 24 -11.08 -7.59 -1.23
N THR A 25 -12.24 -7.10 -0.79
CA THR A 25 -12.63 -7.19 0.62
C THR A 25 -14.05 -7.69 0.77
N ASP A 26 -14.34 -8.23 1.93
CA ASP A 26 -15.71 -8.49 2.39
C ASP A 26 -15.96 -7.67 3.67
N PRO A 27 -16.89 -6.70 3.65
CA PRO A 27 -17.76 -6.32 2.52
C PRO A 27 -17.05 -5.49 1.43
N PRO A 28 -17.57 -5.43 0.17
CA PRO A 28 -17.01 -4.64 -0.94
C PRO A 28 -17.29 -3.14 -0.78
N GLY A 29 -16.49 -2.27 -1.39
CA GLY A 29 -16.57 -0.81 -1.21
C GLY A 29 -15.89 -0.35 0.08
N THR A 30 -14.88 -1.09 0.54
CA THR A 30 -14.07 -0.76 1.71
C THR A 30 -12.92 0.13 1.29
N ALA A 31 -12.63 1.19 2.06
CA ALA A 31 -11.51 2.09 1.79
C ALA A 31 -10.18 1.36 2.02
N LEU A 32 -9.29 1.45 1.05
CA LEU A 32 -7.99 0.79 1.06
C LEU A 32 -6.88 1.85 1.14
N TYR A 33 -5.87 1.53 1.94
CA TYR A 33 -4.66 2.35 2.11
C TYR A 33 -3.44 1.45 1.95
N ALA A 34 -2.42 1.92 1.22
CA ALA A 34 -1.11 1.29 1.12
C ALA A 34 -0.10 2.18 1.86
N ASN A 35 0.55 1.63 2.90
CA ASN A 35 1.47 2.37 3.77
C ASN A 35 0.87 3.72 4.21
N GLU A 36 -0.35 3.67 4.77
CA GLU A 36 -1.12 4.83 5.23
C GLU A 36 -1.64 5.78 4.13
N GLN A 37 -1.24 5.62 2.86
CA GLN A 37 -1.75 6.42 1.74
C GLN A 37 -3.02 5.81 1.16
N TYR A 38 -4.08 6.61 1.00
CA TYR A 38 -5.32 6.16 0.36
C TYR A 38 -5.08 5.78 -1.11
N ILE A 39 -5.53 4.58 -1.50
CA ILE A 39 -5.35 4.05 -2.87
C ILE A 39 -6.67 3.85 -3.62
N GLY A 40 -7.81 3.82 -2.92
CA GLY A 40 -9.13 3.63 -3.52
C GLY A 40 -10.07 2.77 -2.68
N MET A 41 -11.10 2.23 -3.31
CA MET A 41 -12.07 1.33 -2.68
C MET A 41 -12.01 -0.06 -3.31
N SER A 42 -12.26 -1.09 -2.51
CA SER A 42 -12.30 -2.48 -2.98
C SER A 42 -13.56 -2.79 -3.83
N PRO A 43 -13.49 -3.72 -4.79
CA PRO A 43 -12.27 -4.34 -5.31
C PRO A 43 -11.43 -3.36 -6.14
N LEU A 44 -10.10 -3.42 -5.99
CA LEU A 44 -9.13 -2.52 -6.61
C LEU A 44 -7.96 -3.29 -7.22
N GLU A 45 -7.53 -2.93 -8.42
CA GLU A 45 -6.24 -3.34 -8.97
C GLU A 45 -5.18 -2.30 -8.60
N TYR A 46 -4.24 -2.66 -7.73
CA TYR A 46 -3.19 -1.79 -7.22
C TYR A 46 -1.84 -2.14 -7.85
N THR A 47 -1.13 -1.14 -8.36
CA THR A 47 0.26 -1.29 -8.84
C THR A 47 1.22 -1.00 -7.69
N ALA A 48 1.76 -2.05 -7.07
CA ALA A 48 2.79 -1.96 -6.05
C ALA A 48 4.15 -1.63 -6.69
N LEU A 49 4.90 -0.73 -6.05
CA LEU A 49 6.22 -0.32 -6.46
C LEU A 49 7.25 -0.82 -5.44
N TRP A 50 8.29 -1.50 -5.92
CA TRP A 50 9.26 -2.18 -5.06
C TRP A 50 10.67 -1.67 -5.31
N ASN A 51 11.53 -1.78 -4.29
CA ASN A 51 12.97 -1.54 -4.38
C ASN A 51 13.69 -2.44 -3.36
N PRO A 52 15.04 -2.49 -3.34
CA PRO A 52 15.78 -3.39 -2.43
C PRO A 52 15.56 -3.14 -0.93
N TYR A 53 14.97 -2.00 -0.56
CA TYR A 53 14.67 -1.61 0.82
C TYR A 53 13.18 -1.72 1.17
N VAL A 54 12.31 -1.95 0.19
CA VAL A 54 10.86 -2.09 0.36
C VAL A 54 10.45 -3.45 -0.20
N ASP A 55 10.31 -4.42 0.69
CA ASP A 55 9.90 -5.80 0.40
C ASP A 55 8.49 -6.12 0.91
N ARG A 56 7.85 -5.15 1.57
CA ARG A 56 6.49 -5.25 2.12
C ARG A 56 5.75 -3.93 2.07
N ILE A 57 4.46 -3.99 1.78
CA ILE A 57 3.51 -2.88 1.82
C ILE A 57 2.39 -3.26 2.77
N GLU A 58 2.08 -2.40 3.74
CA GLU A 58 0.92 -2.59 4.61
C GLU A 58 -0.34 -2.12 3.87
N ILE A 59 -1.26 -3.06 3.63
CA ILE A 59 -2.61 -2.75 3.18
C ILE A 59 -3.51 -2.64 4.40
N ARG A 60 -4.03 -1.45 4.64
CA ARG A 60 -5.02 -1.17 5.66
C ARG A 60 -6.39 -1.00 5.00
N ALA A 61 -7.37 -1.74 5.51
CA ALA A 61 -8.75 -1.73 5.03
C ALA A 61 -9.66 -1.14 6.12
N GLU A 62 -10.40 -0.09 5.77
CA GLU A 62 -11.26 0.65 6.69
C GLU A 62 -12.67 0.83 6.14
N ARG A 63 -13.66 0.59 7.00
CA ARG A 63 -15.07 0.81 6.70
C ARG A 63 -15.85 1.14 7.96
N SER A 64 -16.78 2.09 7.85
CA SER A 64 -17.69 2.44 8.94
C SER A 64 -18.52 1.23 9.39
N GLY A 65 -18.61 1.02 10.70
CA GLY A 65 -19.28 -0.15 11.30
C GLY A 65 -18.45 -1.43 11.36
N TYR A 66 -17.17 -1.38 10.93
CA TYR A 66 -16.25 -2.51 10.95
C TYR A 66 -14.96 -2.17 11.68
N THR A 67 -14.27 -3.20 12.14
CA THR A 67 -12.92 -3.10 12.71
C THR A 67 -11.90 -3.00 11.58
N THR A 68 -10.98 -2.03 11.68
CA THR A 68 -9.85 -1.87 10.74
C THR A 68 -9.03 -3.16 10.67
N ASN A 69 -8.79 -3.65 9.46
CA ASN A 69 -7.94 -4.81 9.21
C ASN A 69 -6.66 -4.37 8.48
N ARG A 70 -5.52 -5.00 8.80
CA ARG A 70 -4.21 -4.75 8.19
C ARG A 70 -3.61 -6.04 7.68
N ARG A 71 -3.05 -6.01 6.48
CA ARG A 71 -2.38 -7.14 5.84
C ARG A 71 -1.09 -6.68 5.17
N MET A 72 0.00 -7.41 5.39
CA MET A 72 1.25 -7.19 4.66
C MET A 72 1.16 -7.87 3.29
N VAL A 73 1.59 -7.13 2.26
CA VAL A 73 1.70 -7.59 0.87
C VAL A 73 3.17 -7.60 0.48
N THR A 74 3.58 -8.65 -0.21
CA THR A 74 4.93 -8.88 -0.70
C THR A 74 4.98 -8.82 -2.24
N PRO A 75 6.17 -8.72 -2.85
CA PRO A 75 6.36 -8.84 -4.30
C PRO A 75 5.76 -10.07 -4.98
N GLN A 76 5.53 -11.14 -4.21
CA GLN A 76 5.02 -12.42 -4.72
C GLN A 76 3.49 -12.46 -4.73
N ASP A 77 2.84 -11.61 -3.94
CA ASP A 77 1.39 -11.53 -3.91
C ASP A 77 0.84 -11.01 -5.24
N ARG A 78 -0.29 -11.58 -5.66
CA ARG A 78 -1.02 -11.20 -6.88
C ARG A 78 -2.48 -10.95 -6.59
N ASN A 79 -3.08 -11.77 -5.71
CA ASN A 79 -4.46 -11.67 -5.31
C ASN A 79 -4.52 -11.69 -3.79
N ILE A 80 -5.16 -10.69 -3.20
CA ILE A 80 -5.40 -10.64 -1.76
C ILE A 80 -6.89 -10.43 -1.48
N PHE A 81 -7.36 -11.13 -0.46
CA PHE A 81 -8.71 -11.02 0.06
C PHE A 81 -8.63 -10.66 1.54
N ILE A 82 -9.39 -9.64 1.95
CA ILE A 82 -9.40 -9.12 3.32
C ILE A 82 -10.84 -9.13 3.83
N VAL A 83 -11.08 -9.87 4.92
CA VAL A 83 -12.38 -9.91 5.59
C VAL A 83 -12.37 -8.94 6.75
N LEU A 84 -13.34 -8.03 6.79
CA LEU A 84 -13.53 -7.11 7.89
C LEU A 84 -14.53 -7.70 8.88
N GLN A 85 -14.23 -7.56 10.17
CA GLN A 85 -15.14 -7.98 11.23
C GLN A 85 -16.04 -6.80 11.62
N PRO A 86 -17.35 -7.01 11.78
CA PRO A 86 -18.25 -5.99 12.31
C PRO A 86 -17.76 -5.48 13.66
N ARG A 87 -17.98 -4.19 13.92
CA ARG A 87 -17.69 -3.56 15.20
C ARG A 87 -19.00 -3.40 15.97
N TRP A 88 -19.15 -4.16 17.06
CA TRP A 88 -20.30 -4.10 17.97
C TRP A 88 -20.03 -3.18 19.15
#